data_AF-A0A6N8UFC7-F1
#
_entry.id   AF-A0A6N8UFC7-F1
#
_cell.length_a   1.000
_cell.length_b   1.000
_cell.length_c   1.000
_cell.angle_alpha   90.00
_cell.angle_beta   90.00
_cell.angle_gamma   90.00
#
_symmetry.space_group_name_H-M   'P 1'
#
loop_
_entity.id
_entity.type
_entity.pdbx_description
1 polymer ?
#
loop_
_entity_poly.entity_id
_entity_poly.type
_entity_poly.pdbx_seq_one_letter_code
_entity_poly.pdbx_strand_id
1 'polypeptide(L)'
;MSLNIKNEETCRLAAELAELTGTTKTGAITAALRDKLEKERHARGAQKRREKMREIAQHLAEHLGPGPSAVEHGDFLYDENGLPK
;
A
#
# COMPACT_ATOMS: atom_id res chain seq x y z
N MET A 1 9.95 25.40 15.66
CA MET A 1 11.17 24.59 15.39
C MET A 1 11.78 25.08 14.07
N SER A 2 13.08 25.34 14.01
CA SER A 2 13.78 25.75 12.77
C SER A 2 14.58 24.58 12.19
N LEU A 3 14.41 24.35 10.89
CA LEU A 3 15.21 23.41 10.10
C LEU A 3 16.26 24.23 9.34
N ASN A 4 17.54 24.01 9.62
CA ASN A 4 18.62 24.72 8.93
C ASN A 4 19.26 23.81 7.87
N ILE A 5 19.07 24.14 6.60
CA ILE A 5 19.62 23.38 5.47
C ILE A 5 20.79 24.16 4.88
N LYS A 6 22.02 23.69 5.11
CA LYS A 6 23.26 24.27 4.54
C LYS A 6 23.68 23.54 3.27
N ASN A 7 22.75 23.39 2.34
CA ASN A 7 23.01 22.77 1.04
C ASN A 7 22.48 23.71 -0.05
N GLU A 8 23.38 24.16 -0.94
CA GLU A 8 23.06 25.13 -1.99
C GLU A 8 22.06 24.58 -3.01
N GLU A 9 22.20 23.30 -3.38
CA GLU A 9 21.30 22.63 -4.31
C GLU A 9 19.88 22.55 -3.75
N THR A 10 19.72 22.15 -2.48
CA THR A 10 18.41 22.11 -1.82
C THR A 10 17.77 23.49 -1.76
N CYS A 11 18.56 24.53 -1.45
CA CYS A 11 18.10 25.91 -1.42
C CYS A 11 17.68 26.42 -2.81
N ARG A 12 18.36 26.00 -3.88
CA ARG A 12 18.02 26.30 -5.27
C ARG A 12 16.72 25.60 -5.68
N LEU A 13 16.62 24.30 -5.45
CA LEU A 13 15.41 23.51 -5.76
C LEU A 13 14.18 24.03 -5.01
N ALA A 14 14.35 24.41 -3.74
CA ALA A 14 13.27 25.00 -2.95
C ALA A 14 12.84 26.39 -3.48
N ALA A 15 13.77 27.16 -4.04
CA ALA A 15 13.45 28.45 -4.68
C ALA A 15 12.66 28.23 -5.97
N GLU A 16 13.16 27.36 -6.85
CA GLU A 16 12.52 27.04 -8.13
C GLU A 16 11.11 26.48 -7.92
N LEU A 17 10.94 25.53 -7.00
CA LEU A 17 9.63 24.98 -6.68
C LEU A 17 8.69 26.04 -6.08
N ALA A 18 9.21 26.96 -5.27
CA ALA A 18 8.42 28.04 -4.70
C ALA A 18 7.95 29.03 -5.77
N GLU A 19 8.82 29.39 -6.73
CA GLU A 19 8.48 30.24 -7.87
C GLU A 19 7.41 29.60 -8.77
N LEU A 20 7.58 28.32 -9.11
CA LEU A 20 6.64 27.58 -9.95
C LEU A 20 5.26 27.40 -9.29
N THR A 21 5.21 27.31 -7.97
CA THR A 21 3.97 27.05 -7.22
C THR A 21 3.34 28.31 -6.62
N GLY A 22 4.00 29.47 -6.73
CA GLY A 22 3.57 30.72 -6.08
C GLY A 22 3.57 30.63 -4.55
N THR A 23 4.44 29.82 -3.96
CA THR A 23 4.53 29.62 -2.51
C THR A 23 5.85 30.14 -1.93
N THR A 24 6.06 30.04 -0.62
CA THR A 24 7.37 30.32 -0.02
C THR A 24 8.28 29.10 -0.11
N LYS A 25 9.60 29.27 -0.03
CA LYS A 25 10.55 28.12 0.00
C LYS A 25 10.18 27.10 1.07
N THR A 26 9.80 27.56 2.26
CA THR A 26 9.33 26.69 3.35
C THR A 26 8.03 25.98 3.00
N GLY A 27 7.09 26.68 2.35
CA GLY A 27 5.83 26.11 1.87
C GLY A 27 6.06 25.00 0.84
N ALA A 28 6.90 25.28 -0.16
CA ALA A 28 7.32 24.34 -1.20
C ALA A 28 7.97 23.08 -0.60
N ILE A 29 8.92 23.24 0.31
CA ILE A 29 9.58 22.12 1.01
C ILE A 29 8.54 21.32 1.82
N THR A 30 7.67 22.00 2.56
CA THR A 30 6.65 21.34 3.39
C THR A 30 5.68 20.51 2.54
N ALA A 31 5.24 21.06 1.42
CA ALA A 31 4.35 20.36 0.48
C ALA A 31 5.04 19.14 -0.12
N ALA A 32 6.27 19.28 -0.63
CA ALA A 32 7.04 18.18 -1.21
C ALA A 32 7.31 17.05 -0.21
N LEU A 33 7.68 17.40 1.03
CA LEU A 33 7.88 16.41 2.10
C LEU A 33 6.58 15.69 2.47
N ARG A 34 5.45 16.41 2.55
CA ARG A 34 4.15 15.81 2.85
C ARG A 34 3.75 14.81 1.77
N ASP A 35 3.86 15.19 0.51
CA ASP A 35 3.49 14.36 -0.64
C ASP A 35 4.35 13.09 -0.71
N LYS A 36 5.67 13.20 -0.48
CA LYS A 36 6.57 12.05 -0.41
C LYS A 36 6.26 11.15 0.77
N LEU A 37 5.99 11.70 1.96
CA LEU A 37 5.64 10.93 3.15
C LEU A 37 4.33 10.17 2.98
N GLU A 38 3.33 10.77 2.35
CA GLU A 38 2.06 10.12 2.05
C GLU A 38 2.26 8.93 1.12
N LYS A 39 2.97 9.11 0.00
CA LYS A 39 3.30 8.03 -0.94
C LYS A 39 4.04 6.88 -0.27
N GLU A 40 5.05 7.17 0.56
CA GLU A 40 5.80 6.15 1.32
C GLU A 40 4.92 5.41 2.33
N ARG A 41 4.04 6.13 3.04
CA ARG A 41 3.09 5.52 3.99
C ARG A 41 2.11 4.60 3.28
N HIS A 42 1.57 5.00 2.13
CA HIS A 42 0.69 4.17 1.33
C HIS A 42 1.38 2.91 0.80
N ALA A 43 2.59 3.05 0.26
CA ALA A 43 3.38 1.92 -0.23
C ALA A 43 3.67 0.91 0.90
N ARG A 44 4.13 1.39 2.06
CA ARG A 44 4.38 0.54 3.23
C ARG A 44 3.11 -0.08 3.79
N GLY A 45 1.99 0.66 3.81
CA GLY A 45 0.70 0.14 4.23
C GLY A 45 0.19 -0.97 3.33
N ALA A 46 0.33 -0.83 2.01
CA ALA A 46 -0.01 -1.87 1.05
C ALA A 46 0.86 -3.12 1.22
N GLN A 47 2.17 -2.93 1.43
CA GLN A 47 3.09 -4.04 1.69
C GLN A 47 2.73 -4.79 2.98
N LYS A 48 2.52 -4.08 4.09
CA LYS A 48 2.10 -4.67 5.36
C LYS A 48 0.78 -5.43 5.24
N ARG A 49 -0.19 -4.90 4.50
CA ARG A 49 -1.47 -5.60 4.25
C ARG A 49 -1.27 -6.89 3.46
N ARG A 50 -0.42 -6.88 2.43
CA ARG A 50 -0.10 -8.07 1.64
C ARG A 50 0.61 -9.14 2.47
N GLU A 51 1.59 -8.73 3.28
CA GLU A 51 2.27 -9.62 4.23
C GLU A 51 1.25 -10.22 5.20
N LYS A 52 0.36 -9.41 5.78
CA LYS A 52 -0.66 -9.91 6.69
C LYS A 52 -1.63 -10.89 6.05
N MET A 53 -2.04 -10.61 4.81
CA MET A 53 -2.93 -11.51 4.07
C MET A 53 -2.24 -12.84 3.75
N ARG A 54 -0.94 -12.81 3.45
CA ARG A 54 -0.15 -14.02 3.23
C ARG A 54 0.01 -14.84 4.51
N GLU A 55 0.27 -14.20 5.65
CA GLU A 55 0.29 -14.87 6.96
C GLU A 55 -1.03 -15.58 7.24
N ILE A 56 -2.16 -14.90 7.04
CA ILE A 56 -3.50 -15.50 7.24
C ILE A 56 -3.72 -16.67 6.30
N ALA A 57 -3.39 -16.52 5.02
CA ALA A 57 -3.54 -17.58 4.03
C ALA A 57 -2.68 -18.82 4.36
N GLN A 58 -1.43 -18.61 4.80
CA GLN A 58 -0.55 -19.69 5.24
C GLN A 58 -1.09 -20.38 6.50
N HIS A 59 -1.52 -19.60 7.48
CA HIS A 59 -2.11 -20.13 8.70
C HIS A 59 -3.37 -20.96 8.41
N LEU A 60 -4.24 -20.52 7.50
CA LEU A 60 -5.39 -21.30 7.07
C LEU A 60 -4.99 -22.57 6.33
N ALA A 61 -4.00 -22.50 5.43
CA ALA A 61 -3.52 -23.66 4.67
C ALA A 61 -2.91 -24.75 5.57
N GLU A 62 -2.27 -24.38 6.68
CA GLU A 62 -1.72 -25.34 7.66
C GLU A 62 -2.81 -26.11 8.43
N HIS A 63 -3.97 -25.48 8.63
CA HIS A 63 -5.08 -26.07 9.40
C HIS A 63 -6.14 -26.73 8.52
N LEU A 64 -6.19 -26.40 7.22
CA LEU A 64 -7.03 -27.13 6.27
C LEU A 64 -6.38 -28.48 5.94
N GLY A 65 -7.04 -29.57 6.34
CA GLY A 65 -6.72 -30.90 5.83
C GLY A 65 -7.07 -31.05 4.35
N PRO A 66 -6.71 -32.19 3.72
CA PRO A 66 -7.15 -32.48 2.36
C PRO A 66 -8.69 -32.50 2.31
N GLY A 67 -9.26 -31.59 1.53
CA GLY A 67 -10.70 -31.44 1.37
C GLY A 67 -11.02 -30.82 0.01
N PRO A 68 -12.24 -31.03 -0.51
CA PRO A 68 -12.60 -30.56 -1.84
C PRO A 68 -12.46 -29.03 -1.90
N SER A 69 -11.82 -28.52 -2.95
CA SER A 69 -11.73 -27.09 -3.25
C SER A 69 -13.11 -26.49 -3.56
N ALA A 70 -13.22 -25.15 -3.54
CA ALA A 70 -14.42 -24.40 -3.95
C ALA A 70 -15.10 -24.93 -5.23
N VAL A 71 -14.28 -25.43 -6.15
CA VAL A 71 -14.70 -26.00 -7.42
C VAL A 71 -15.20 -27.44 -7.27
N GLU A 72 -14.59 -28.23 -6.38
CA GLU A 72 -14.95 -29.64 -6.15
C GLU A 72 -16.18 -29.80 -5.22
N HIS A 73 -16.52 -28.83 -4.36
CA HIS A 73 -17.73 -28.96 -3.55
C HIS A 73 -19.01 -28.89 -4.40
N GLY A 74 -18.98 -28.17 -5.53
CA GLY A 74 -20.13 -28.09 -6.44
C GLY A 74 -20.56 -29.47 -6.90
N ASP A 75 -19.59 -30.25 -7.42
CA ASP A 75 -19.81 -31.62 -7.88
C ASP A 75 -20.09 -32.61 -6.73
N PHE A 76 -19.59 -32.31 -5.53
CA PHE A 76 -19.86 -33.10 -4.33
C PHE A 76 -21.27 -32.89 -3.78
N LEU A 77 -21.78 -31.66 -3.79
CA LEU A 77 -23.05 -31.28 -3.17
C LEU A 77 -24.23 -31.26 -4.13
N TYR A 78 -23.98 -31.06 -5.42
CA TYR A 78 -25.01 -30.91 -6.45
C TYR A 78 -24.80 -31.87 -7.62
N ASP A 79 -25.89 -32.25 -8.27
CA ASP A 79 -25.88 -33.05 -9.50
C ASP A 79 -25.68 -32.18 -10.76
N GLU A 80 -25.64 -32.82 -11.93
CA GLU A 80 -25.44 -32.16 -13.23
C GLU A 80 -26.57 -31.16 -13.58
N ASN A 81 -27.72 -31.26 -12.90
CA ASN A 81 -28.86 -30.36 -13.04
C ASN A 81 -28.86 -29.24 -11.97
N GLY A 82 -27.85 -29.22 -11.09
CA GLY A 82 -27.73 -28.25 -10.00
C GLY A 82 -28.65 -28.54 -8.79
N LEU A 83 -29.21 -29.74 -8.69
CA LEU A 83 -30.02 -30.16 -7.54
C LEU A 83 -29.14 -30.77 -6.44
N PRO A 84 -29.44 -30.56 -5.15
CA PRO A 84 -28.69 -31.16 -4.05
C PRO A 84 -28.70 -32.69 -4.16
N LYS A 85 -27.53 -33.31 -4.01
CA LYS A 85 -27.37 -34.77 -3.88
C LYS A 85 -27.77 -35.27 -2.50
#